data_AF-A0A518D765-F1
#
_entry.id   AF-A0A518D765-F1
#
_cell.length_a   1.000
_cell.length_b   1.000
_cell.length_c   1.000
_cell.angle_alpha   90.00
_cell.angle_beta   90.00
_cell.angle_gamma   90.00
#
_symmetry.space_group_name_H-M   'P 1'
#
loop_
_entity.id
_entity.type
_entity.pdbx_description
1 polymer ?
#
loop_
_entity_poly.entity_id
_entity_poly.type
_entity_poly.pdbx_seq_one_letter_code
_entity_poly.pdbx_strand_id
1 'polypeptide(L)' 'MKYTVIIEQGENSWGAYVPDLPGCIAAADTREGAIALIREAIEFHIEGLAEQGEPVPAPHSSSELVEINAA' A
#
# COMPACT_ATOMS: atom_id res chain seq x y z
N MET A 1 9.24 -10.35 0.82
CA MET A 1 8.80 -9.77 -0.47
C MET A 1 8.77 -8.25 -0.32
N LYS A 2 8.76 -7.47 -1.41
CA LYS A 2 8.62 -6.01 -1.35
C LYS A 2 7.47 -5.61 -2.26
N TYR A 3 6.45 -4.96 -1.71
CA TYR A 3 5.35 -4.40 -2.46
C TYR A 3 5.54 -2.90 -2.66
N THR A 4 5.12 -2.40 -3.81
CA THR A 4 5.03 -0.95 -4.05
C THR A 4 3.80 -0.43 -3.29
N VAL A 5 4.00 0.59 -2.46
CA VAL A 5 2.94 1.26 -1.71
C VAL A 5 2.79 2.67 -2.25
N ILE A 6 1.56 3.06 -2.59
CA ILE A 6 1.22 4.43 -2.93
C ILE A 6 0.85 5.15 -1.65
N ILE A 7 1.43 6.33 -1.45
CA ILE A 7 1.23 7.16 -0.27
C ILE A 7 0.70 8.51 -0.74
N GLU A 8 -0.45 8.91 -0.21
CA GLU A 8 -1.15 10.14 -0.61
C GLU A 8 -1.33 11.04 0.61
N GLN A 9 -1.07 12.33 0.43
CA GLN A 9 -1.34 13.34 1.44
C GLN A 9 -2.77 13.87 1.26
N GLY A 10 -3.60 13.72 2.28
CA GLY A 10 -4.89 14.38 2.40
C GLY A 10 -4.80 15.73 3.11
N GLU A 11 -5.94 16.37 3.40
CA GLU A 11 -5.97 17.68 4.06
C GLU A 11 -5.31 17.66 5.44
N ASN A 12 -5.58 16.63 6.25
CA ASN A 12 -5.10 16.51 7.63
C ASN A 12 -4.55 15.11 7.95
N SER A 13 -4.32 14.27 6.94
CA SER A 13 -3.95 12.87 7.11
C SER A 13 -3.12 12.35 5.94
N TRP A 14 -2.64 11.12 6.08
CA TRP A 14 -1.92 10.37 5.06
C TRP A 14 -2.65 9.07 4.80
N GLY A 15 -2.93 8.78 3.52
CA GLY A 15 -3.45 7.52 3.05
C GLY A 15 -2.34 6.65 2.47
N ALA A 16 -2.45 5.33 2.60
CA ALA A 16 -1.56 4.38 1.96
C ALA A 16 -2.36 3.19 1.41
N TYR A 17 -1.98 2.69 0.23
CA TYR A 17 -2.56 1.48 -0.35
C TYR A 17 -1.54 0.70 -1.19
N VAL A 18 -1.83 -0.59 -1.40
CA VAL A 18 -0.96 -1.51 -2.15
C VAL A 18 -1.69 -1.94 -3.42
N PRO A 19 -1.25 -1.52 -4.63
CA PRO A 19 -1.96 -1.87 -5.86
C PRO A 19 -2.00 -3.39 -6.12
N ASP A 20 -0.94 -4.10 -5.72
CA ASP A 20 -0.81 -5.56 -5.88
C ASP A 20 -1.66 -6.37 -4.88
N LEU A 21 -2.17 -5.73 -3.81
CA LEU A 21 -3.02 -6.34 -2.79
C LEU A 21 -4.29 -5.49 -2.60
N PRO A 22 -5.26 -5.56 -3.52
CA PRO A 22 -6.50 -4.78 -3.44
C PRO A 22 -7.23 -5.01 -2.12
N GLY A 23 -7.53 -3.93 -1.40
CA GLY A 23 -8.16 -3.97 -0.08
C GLY A 23 -7.17 -3.74 1.09
N CYS A 24 -5.86 -3.86 0.87
CA CYS A 24 -4.86 -3.39 1.83
C CYS A 24 -4.74 -1.86 1.75
N ILE A 25 -5.40 -1.18 2.70
CA ILE A 25 -5.39 0.28 2.84
C ILE A 25 -5.10 0.68 4.29
N ALA A 26 -4.53 1.86 4.47
CA ALA A 26 -4.30 2.44 5.79
C ALA A 26 -4.43 3.97 5.75
N ALA A 27 -4.76 4.58 6.89
CA ALA A 27 -4.77 6.02 7.07
C ALA A 27 -4.21 6.39 8.45
N ALA A 28 -3.42 7.46 8.53
CA ALA A 28 -2.87 7.99 9.78
C ALA A 28 -2.64 9.50 9.71
N ASP A 29 -2.42 10.14 10.86
CA ASP A 29 -2.12 11.57 10.93
C ASP A 29 -0.72 11.92 10.37
N THR A 30 0.19 10.95 10.35
CA THR A 30 1.57 11.13 9.86
C THR A 30 1.89 10.16 8.73
N ARG A 31 2.82 10.57 7.86
CA ARG A 31 3.33 9.73 6.77
C ARG A 31 3.92 8.43 7.30
N GLU A 32 4.71 8.53 8.37
CA GLU A 32 5.33 7.40 9.05
C GLU A 32 4.29 6.46 9.67
N GLY A 33 3.22 7.02 10.24
CA GLY A 33 2.10 6.26 10.77
C GLY A 33 1.38 5.47 9.67
N ALA A 34 1.11 6.10 8.52
CA ALA A 34 0.47 5.41 7.39
C ALA A 34 1.35 4.27 6.85
N ILE A 35 2.68 4.47 6.81
CA ILE A 35 3.66 3.43 6.42
C ILE A 35 3.69 2.28 7.44
N ALA A 36 3.63 2.57 8.74
CA ALA A 36 3.61 1.54 9.77
C ALA A 36 2.33 0.68 9.66
N LEU A 37 1.17 1.33 9.55
CA LEU A 37 -0.12 0.66 9.47
C LEU A 37 -0.30 -0.15 8.18
N ILE A 38 0.15 0.37 7.02
CA ILE A 38 0.03 -0.39 5.77
C ILE A 38 0.93 -1.63 5.77
N ARG A 39 2.09 -1.59 6.45
CA ARG A 39 2.92 -2.78 6.64
C ARG A 39 2.18 -3.84 7.44
N GLU A 40 1.55 -3.47 8.56
CA GLU A 40 0.74 -4.38 9.38
C GLU A 40 -0.44 -4.95 8.58
N ALA A 41 -1.12 -4.12 7.77
CA ALA A 41 -2.22 -4.56 6.92
C ALA A 41 -1.77 -5.57 5.84
N ILE A 42 -0.59 -5.38 5.24
CA ILE A 42 0.00 -6.33 4.27
C ILE A 42 0.30 -7.66 4.96
N GLU A 43 0.96 -7.63 6.13
CA GLU A 43 1.31 -8.83 6.90
C GLU A 43 0.05 -9.61 7.26
N PHE A 44 -0.96 -8.95 7.83
CA PHE A 44 -2.24 -9.55 8.19
C PHE A 44 -2.98 -10.15 6.99
N HIS A 45 -3.00 -9.48 5.84
CA HIS A 45 -3.67 -9.99 4.65
C HIS A 45 -2.98 -11.24 4.08
N ILE A 46 -1.65 -11.26 4.06
CA ILE A 46 -0.87 -12.42 3.62
C ILE A 46 -1.09 -13.62 4.53
N GLU A 47 -1.13 -13.40 5.85
CA GLU A 47 -1.46 -14.44 6.82
C GLU A 47 -2.86 -15.03 6.55
N GLY A 48 -3.87 -14.17 6.32
CA GLY A 48 -5.23 -14.61 5.98
C GLY A 48 -5.29 -15.46 4.71
N LEU A 49 -4.60 -15.05 3.63
CA LEU A 49 -4.51 -15.84 2.39
C LEU A 49 -3.90 -17.22 2.66
N ALA A 50 -2.82 -17.27 3.45
CA ALA A 50 -2.14 -18.51 3.78
C ALA A 50 -3.05 -19.46 4.58
N GLU A 51 -3.83 -18.95 5.54
CA GLU A 51 -4.80 -19.72 6.33
C GLU A 51 -5.94 -20.29 5.46
N GLN A 52 -6.33 -19.58 4.42
CA GLN A 52 -7.35 -20.01 3.46
C GLN A 52 -6.81 -20.93 2.35
N GLY A 53 -5.50 -21.16 2.31
CA GLY A 53 -4.84 -21.92 1.25
C GLY A 53 -4.83 -21.19 -0.10
N GLU A 54 -5.01 -19.87 -0.09
CA GLU A 54 -4.97 -19.03 -1.28
C GLU A 54 -3.53 -18.61 -1.60
N PRO A 55 -3.18 -18.48 -2.89
CA PRO A 55 -1.84 -18.04 -3.28
C PRO A 55 -1.62 -16.56 -2.92
N VAL A 56 -0.45 -16.25 -2.37
CA VAL A 56 -0.02 -14.87 -2.16
C VAL A 56 0.38 -14.23 -3.49
N PRO A 57 -0.24 -13.11 -3.91
CA PRO A 57 0.13 -12.42 -5.15
C PRO A 57 1.60 -12.01 -5.17
N ALA A 58 2.29 -12.24 -6.30
CA ALA A 58 3.64 -11.74 -6.45
C ALA A 58 3.64 -10.22 -6.69
N PRO A 59 4.59 -9.45 -6.09
CA PRO A 59 4.70 -8.03 -6.37
C PRO A 59 5.07 -7.80 -7.84
N HIS A 60 4.35 -6.91 -8.51
CA HIS A 60 4.59 -6.57 -9.91
C HIS A 60 4.42 -5.08 -10.21
N SER A 61 3.90 -4.30 -9.27
CA SER A 61 3.77 -2.85 -9.42
C SER A 61 5.12 -2.14 -9.39
N SER A 62 5.33 -1.23 -10.33
CA SER A 62 6.42 -0.25 -10.34
C SER A 62 5.86 1.17 -10.20
N SER A 63 6.70 2.11 -9.79
CA SER A 63 6.39 3.54 -9.81
C SER A 63 7.29 4.26 -10.80
N GLU A 64 6.77 5.29 -11.45
CA GLU A 64 7.50 6.15 -12.38
C GLU A 64 7.01 7.58 -12.20
N LEU A 65 7.92 8.56 -12.31
CA LEU A 65 7.55 9.97 -12.32
C LEU A 65 7.49 10.45 -13.77
N VAL A 66 6.33 10.91 -14.20
CA VAL A 66 6.16 11.47 -15.54
C VAL A 66 6.07 12.98 -15.43
N GLU A 67 7.05 13.68 -15.99
CA GLU A 67 7.06 15.14 -16.09
C GLU A 67 6.07 15.59 -17.16
N ILE A 68 5.20 16.54 -16.80
CA ILE A 68 4.21 17.12 -17.71
C ILE A 68 4.25 18.64 -17.64
N ASN A 69 3.92 19.29 -18.76
CA ASN A 69 3.69 20.72 -18.79
C ASN A 69 2.21 20.97 -18.45
N ALA A 70 1.94 21.47 -17.24
CA ALA A 70 0.63 21.99 -16.88
C ALA A 70 0.54 23.46 -17.32
N ALA A 71 -0.52 23.82 -18.06
CA ALA A 71 -0.78 25.18 -18.52
C ALA A 71 -1.20 26.12 -17.38
#